data_AF-A0A3N5QSC1-F1
#
_entry.id   AF-A0A3N5QSC1-F1
#
_cell.length_a   1.000
_cell.length_b   1.000
_cell.length_c   1.000
_cell.angle_alpha   90.00
_cell.angle_beta   90.00
_cell.angle_gamma   90.00
#
_symmetry.space_group_name_H-M   'P 1'
#
loop_
_entity.id
_entity.type
_entity.pdbx_description
1 polymer ?
#
loop_
_entity_poly.entity_id
_entity_poly.type
_entity_poly.pdbx_seq_one_letter_code
_entity_poly.pdbx_strand_id
1 'polypeptide(L)'
;MPEGKRTSLVKPNVTTPFHIDFDWWQKNERDWHVYLRSLLCAEHQEAFANVEEGQMIDWVDPLTAEVKPVEGVQNTLMSHCVKQPDF
;
A
#
# COMPACT_ATOMS: atom_id res chain seq x y z
N MET A 1 36.79 11.64 2.42
CA MET A 1 36.11 12.15 3.63
C MET A 1 34.86 11.30 3.81
N PRO A 2 34.65 10.59 4.93
CA PRO A 2 33.45 9.79 5.08
C PRO A 2 32.30 10.73 5.43
N GLU A 3 31.30 10.79 4.54
CA GLU A 3 30.04 11.48 4.81
C GLU A 3 29.39 10.82 6.03
N GLY A 4 29.45 11.52 7.16
CA GLY A 4 28.91 11.05 8.42
C GLY A 4 27.44 10.71 8.25
N LYS A 5 27.12 9.42 8.39
CA LYS A 5 25.78 8.86 8.51
C LYS A 5 25.03 9.69 9.57
N ARG A 6 24.19 10.62 9.12
CA ARG A 6 23.29 11.36 10.00
C ARG A 6 22.21 10.38 10.43
N THR A 7 22.48 9.62 11.48
CA THR A 7 21.43 8.92 12.21
C THR A 7 20.55 9.99 12.81
N SER A 8 19.47 10.32 12.11
CA SER A 8 18.38 11.10 12.66
C SER A 8 17.80 10.29 13.82
N LEU A 9 18.34 10.47 15.03
CA LEU A 9 17.80 9.95 16.28
C LEU A 9 16.56 10.77 16.69
N VAL A 10 15.72 11.14 15.73
CA VAL A 10 14.43 11.76 15.99
C VAL A 10 13.48 10.61 16.30
N LYS A 11 13.14 10.47 17.58
CA LYS A 11 12.12 9.51 18.01
C LYS A 11 10.80 9.85 17.30
N PRO A 12 10.22 8.93 16.51
CA PRO A 12 8.91 9.15 15.91
C PRO A 12 7.87 9.45 16.99
N ASN A 13 7.01 10.42 16.71
CA ASN A 13 5.86 10.76 17.52
C ASN A 13 4.57 10.52 16.72
N VAL A 14 3.40 10.72 17.34
CA VAL A 14 2.10 10.47 16.71
C VAL A 14 1.83 11.32 15.46
N THR A 15 2.58 12.40 15.25
CA THR A 15 2.46 13.29 14.08
C THR A 15 3.47 12.98 12.99
N THR A 16 4.36 12.00 13.21
CA THR A 16 5.40 11.66 12.22
C THR A 16 4.73 10.95 11.04
N PRO A 17 4.81 11.48 9.81
CA PRO A 17 4.26 10.81 8.64
C PRO A 17 5.08 9.54 8.38
N PHE A 18 4.38 8.42 8.20
CA PHE A 18 4.98 7.17 7.76
C PHE A 18 4.68 6.96 6.29
N HIS A 19 5.67 6.46 5.55
CA HIS A 19 5.53 6.05 4.17
C HIS A 19 5.79 4.56 4.08
N ILE A 20 4.81 3.82 3.54
CA ILE A 20 4.96 2.40 3.24
C ILE A 20 5.56 2.29 1.84
N ASP A 21 6.76 1.73 1.74
CA ASP A 21 7.43 1.48 0.47
C ASP A 21 7.00 0.10 -0.07
N PHE A 22 6.00 0.13 -0.95
CA PHE A 22 5.46 -1.07 -1.58
C PHE A 22 6.41 -1.68 -2.61
N ASP A 23 7.24 -0.87 -3.28
CA ASP A 23 8.24 -1.35 -4.24
C ASP A 23 9.32 -2.18 -3.54
N TRP A 24 9.72 -1.75 -2.35
CA TRP A 24 10.63 -2.53 -1.50
C TRP A 24 9.95 -3.82 -1.06
N TRP A 25 8.71 -3.76 -0.60
CA TRP A 25 7.99 -4.93 -0.11
C TRP A 25 7.84 -6.00 -1.20
N GLN A 26 7.45 -5.59 -2.41
CA GLN A 26 7.35 -6.46 -3.58
C GLN A 26 8.66 -7.16 -3.95
N LYS A 27 9.80 -6.48 -3.79
CA LYS A 27 11.11 -7.03 -4.13
C LYS A 27 11.66 -7.98 -3.06
N ASN A 28 11.30 -7.77 -1.80
CA ASN A 28 11.91 -8.46 -0.66
C ASN A 28 11.03 -9.57 -0.08
N GLU A 29 9.71 -9.45 -0.18
CA GLU A 29 8.77 -10.47 0.29
C GLU A 29 7.96 -11.03 -0.87
N ARG A 30 7.88 -12.36 -0.93
CA ARG A 30 7.21 -13.06 -2.04
C ARG A 30 5.69 -13.09 -1.89
N ASP A 31 5.22 -13.16 -0.65
CA ASP A 31 3.82 -13.40 -0.32
C ASP A 31 3.09 -12.12 0.15
N TRP A 32 3.67 -10.94 -0.09
CA TRP A 32 3.08 -9.67 0.33
C TRP A 32 1.69 -9.42 -0.27
N HIS A 33 1.45 -9.85 -1.52
CA HIS A 33 0.13 -9.81 -2.15
C HIS A 33 -0.90 -10.64 -1.39
N VAL A 34 -0.52 -11.85 -0.94
CA VAL A 34 -1.39 -12.72 -0.14
C VAL A 34 -1.75 -12.06 1.17
N TYR A 35 -0.77 -11.42 1.82
CA TYR A 35 -0.99 -10.67 3.04
C TYR A 35 -1.97 -9.50 2.81
N LEU A 36 -1.79 -8.69 1.77
CA LEU A 36 -2.72 -7.60 1.45
C LEU A 36 -4.14 -8.10 1.16
N ARG A 37 -4.28 -9.23 0.46
CA ARG A 37 -5.59 -9.83 0.19
C ARG A 37 -6.30 -10.29 1.46
N SER A 38 -5.55 -10.77 2.46
CA SER A 38 -6.12 -11.17 3.76
C SER A 38 -6.70 -9.99 4.55
N LEU A 39 -6.24 -8.76 4.28
CA LEU A 39 -6.73 -7.54 4.91
C LEU A 39 -7.97 -6.96 4.22
N LEU A 40 -8.35 -7.45 3.04
CA LEU A 40 -9.55 -6.99 2.36
C LEU A 40 -10.82 -7.40 3.13
N CYS A 41 -11.89 -6.63 3.00
CA CYS A 41 -13.21 -7.06 3.48
C CYS A 41 -13.75 -8.24 2.65
N ALA A 42 -14.72 -9.00 3.19
CA ALA A 42 -15.25 -10.20 2.56
C ALA A 42 -15.71 -9.98 1.10
N GLU A 43 -16.41 -8.87 0.83
CA GLU A 43 -16.86 -8.50 -0.52
C GLU A 43 -15.69 -8.39 -1.52
N HIS A 44 -14.61 -7.73 -1.12
CA HIS A 44 -13.46 -7.55 -1.99
C HIS A 44 -12.58 -8.81 -2.05
N GLN A 45 -12.52 -9.60 -0.99
CA GLN A 45 -11.87 -10.92 -1.05
C GLN A 45 -12.52 -11.81 -2.12
N GLU A 46 -13.86 -11.80 -2.21
CA GLU A 46 -14.60 -12.51 -3.26
C GLU A 46 -14.38 -11.88 -4.64
N ALA A 47 -14.44 -10.55 -4.75
CA ALA A 47 -14.23 -9.86 -6.03
C ALA A 47 -12.83 -10.11 -6.63
N PHE A 48 -11.80 -10.12 -5.78
CA PHE A 48 -10.42 -10.40 -6.19
C PHE A 48 -10.07 -11.90 -6.19
N ALA A 49 -11.01 -12.81 -5.88
CA ALA A 49 -10.74 -14.25 -5.84
C ALA A 49 -10.28 -14.82 -7.20
N ASN A 50 -10.78 -14.24 -8.29
CA ASN A 50 -10.49 -14.68 -9.66
C ASN A 50 -9.55 -13.74 -10.42
N VAL A 51 -9.04 -12.69 -9.75
CA VAL A 51 -8.15 -11.71 -10.37
C VAL A 51 -6.71 -12.16 -10.18
N GLU A 52 -5.93 -12.16 -11.25
CA GLU A 52 -4.49 -12.48 -11.17
C GLU A 52 -3.74 -11.42 -10.36
N GLU A 53 -2.73 -11.87 -9.60
CA GLU A 53 -1.86 -11.01 -8.81
C GLU A 53 -1.11 -10.02 -9.71
N GLY A 54 -0.92 -8.78 -9.24
CA GLY A 54 -0.18 -7.77 -9.99
C GLY A 54 -0.96 -7.08 -11.10
N GLN A 55 -2.30 -7.19 -11.13
CA GLN A 55 -3.11 -6.37 -12.02
C GLN A 55 -2.93 -4.88 -11.67
N MET A 56 -2.25 -4.16 -12.55
CA MET A 56 -2.05 -2.72 -12.46
C MET A 56 -3.27 -1.98 -13.00
N ILE A 57 -3.66 -0.92 -12.30
CA ILE A 57 -4.72 -0.01 -12.70
C ILE A 57 -4.19 1.43 -12.73
N ASP A 58 -4.75 2.23 -13.62
CA ASP A 58 -4.47 3.66 -13.67
C ASP A 58 -5.33 4.37 -12.61
N TRP A 59 -4.74 4.60 -11.43
CA TRP A 59 -5.41 5.35 -10.38
C TRP A 59 -5.18 6.85 -10.56
N VAL A 60 -6.26 7.62 -10.47
CA VAL A 60 -6.22 9.09 -10.59
C VAL A 60 -6.35 9.70 -9.20
N ASP A 61 -5.34 10.45 -8.79
CA ASP A 61 -5.37 11.19 -7.53
C ASP A 61 -6.48 12.27 -7.59
N PRO A 62 -7.46 12.26 -6.66
CA PRO A 62 -8.59 13.18 -6.70
C PRO A 62 -8.21 14.64 -6.42
N LEU A 63 -7.05 14.92 -5.83
CA LEU A 63 -6.59 16.26 -5.51
C LEU A 63 -5.67 16.83 -6.60
N THR A 64 -4.76 16.02 -7.13
CA THR A 64 -3.74 16.48 -8.09
C THR A 64 -4.07 16.15 -9.54
N ALA A 65 -5.05 15.28 -9.79
CA ALA A 65 -5.36 14.69 -11.09
C ALA A 65 -4.18 13.93 -11.73
N GLU A 66 -3.19 13.55 -10.93
CA GLU A 66 -2.05 12.76 -11.38
C GLU A 66 -2.46 11.29 -11.55
N VAL A 67 -2.12 10.70 -12.70
CA VAL A 67 -2.38 9.28 -12.97
C VAL A 67 -1.17 8.45 -12.55
N LYS A 68 -1.39 7.49 -11.66
CA LYS A 68 -0.35 6.59 -11.15
C LYS A 68 -0.75 5.14 -11.39
N PRO A 69 0.14 4.32 -11.97
CA PRO A 69 -0.08 2.89 -12.04
C PRO A 69 0.07 2.31 -10.62
N VAL A 70 -1.00 1.74 -10.09
CA VAL A 70 -1.01 1.09 -8.77
C VAL A 70 -1.67 -0.27 -8.88
N GLU A 71 -1.40 -1.17 -7.94
CA GLU A 71 -2.06 -2.46 -7.93
C GLU A 71 -3.54 -2.32 -7.52
N GLY A 72 -4.44 -3.03 -8.20
CA GLY A 72 -5.88 -2.98 -7.92
C GLY A 72 -6.26 -3.36 -6.48
N VAL A 73 -5.61 -4.39 -5.93
CA VAL A 73 -5.80 -4.82 -4.54
C VAL A 73 -5.40 -3.73 -3.55
N GLN A 74 -4.20 -3.16 -3.74
CA GLN A 74 -3.67 -2.09 -2.90
C GLN A 74 -4.58 -0.85 -2.93
N ASN A 75 -4.99 -0.43 -4.13
CA ASN A 75 -5.86 0.73 -4.28
C ASN A 75 -7.21 0.51 -3.57
N THR A 76 -7.78 -0.70 -3.68
CA THR A 76 -9.08 -1.01 -3.07
C THR A 76 -8.99 -1.07 -1.55
N LEU A 77 -7.91 -1.63 -1.03
CA LEU A 77 -7.61 -1.61 0.40
C LEU A 77 -7.58 -0.16 0.92
N MET A 78 -6.75 0.69 0.30
CA MET A 78 -6.52 2.09 0.72
C MET A 78 -7.74 3.01 0.49
N SER A 79 -8.51 2.75 -0.57
CA SER A 79 -9.64 3.61 -0.94
C SER A 79 -10.93 3.26 -0.19
N HIS A 80 -11.13 1.98 0.15
CA HIS A 80 -12.39 1.47 0.70
C HIS A 80 -12.22 0.67 1.99
N CYS A 81 -11.46 -0.44 1.98
CA CYS A 81 -11.48 -1.40 3.09
C CYS A 81 -10.99 -0.79 4.41
N VAL A 82 -9.93 0.03 4.38
CA VAL A 82 -9.40 0.72 5.59
C VAL A 82 -10.34 1.79 6.17
N LYS A 83 -11.38 2.19 5.43
CA LYS A 83 -12.36 3.20 5.87
C LYS A 83 -13.64 2.55 6.44
N GLN A 84 -13.74 1.23 6.38
CA GLN A 84 -14.84 0.48 6.98
C GLN A 84 -14.77 0.57 8.51
N PRO A 85 -15.92 0.62 9.21
CA PRO A 85 -15.95 0.75 10.66
C PRO A 85 -15.40 -0.48 11.40
N ASP A 86 -15.39 -1.64 10.74
CA ASP A 86 -14.98 -2.94 11.30
C ASP A 86 -13.53 -3.34 10.93
N PHE A 87 -12.73 -2.41 10.39
CA PHE A 87 -11.34 -2.64 10.00
C PHE A 87 -10.36 -2.56 11.18
#